data_AF-A0A923TDE6-F1
#
_entry.id   AF-A0A923TDE6-F1
#
_cell.length_a   1.000
_cell.length_b   1.000
_cell.length_c   1.000
_cell.angle_alpha   90.00
_cell.angle_beta   90.00
_cell.angle_gamma   90.00
#
_symmetry.space_group_name_H-M   'P 1'
#
loop_
_entity.id
_entity.type
_entity.pdbx_description
1 polymer ?
#
loop_
_entity_poly.entity_id
_entity_poly.type
_entity_poly.pdbx_seq_one_letter_code
_entity_poly.pdbx_strand_id
1 'polypeptide(L)'
;MEKPSKKNALRDSILKRKAPAKPIAFSLDEVRAIAKTTVEKAETETSTKTAAKPSATKQALALEKAAKPSHVKAASLADILGFNPKKAKSVEAALEVEVPDKYKRYYKLLLDLRSHLTAGIELHSEETLKRSSKDDAGDLSSYGQHMADSGTDTFDRDFALSLVSSEQEALGEIDAAIKRIKDGTYGVCENTQEPIAKERLLAVPFTRYSAGAQKELERNRHRSRTQAGILGELGEDGAPSSSNSEDGGGDE
;
A
#
# COMPACT_ATOMS: atom_id res chain seq x y z
N MET A 1 -32.79 -56.65 -17.54
CA MET A 1 -33.09 -55.34 -18.19
C MET A 1 -33.75 -54.44 -17.15
N GLU A 2 -32.95 -53.80 -16.30
CA GLU A 2 -33.44 -52.86 -15.29
C GLU A 2 -33.61 -51.47 -15.90
N LYS A 3 -34.80 -50.89 -15.73
CA LYS A 3 -35.13 -49.55 -16.25
C LYS A 3 -34.51 -48.48 -15.33
N PRO A 4 -33.74 -47.52 -15.85
CA PRO A 4 -33.10 -46.50 -15.02
C PRO A 4 -34.14 -45.57 -14.39
N SER A 5 -34.02 -45.38 -13.08
CA SER A 5 -34.87 -44.53 -12.25
C SER A 5 -34.87 -43.07 -12.71
N LYS A 6 -36.06 -42.47 -12.84
CA LYS A 6 -36.30 -41.07 -13.29
C LYS A 6 -35.48 -40.02 -12.52
N LYS A 7 -35.06 -40.32 -11.28
CA LYS A 7 -34.22 -39.43 -10.46
C LYS A 7 -32.79 -39.31 -10.99
N ASN A 8 -32.24 -40.35 -11.61
CA ASN A 8 -30.89 -40.31 -12.18
C ASN A 8 -30.89 -39.61 -13.54
N ALA A 9 -31.92 -39.83 -14.36
CA ALA A 9 -32.09 -39.11 -15.63
C ALA A 9 -32.24 -37.58 -15.46
N LEU A 10 -32.93 -37.14 -14.40
CA LEU A 10 -33.03 -35.71 -14.06
C LEU A 10 -31.68 -35.13 -13.63
N ARG A 11 -30.91 -35.84 -12.80
CA ARG A 11 -29.57 -35.44 -12.37
C ARG A 11 -28.59 -35.32 -13.54
N ASP A 12 -28.61 -36.30 -14.45
CA ASP A 12 -27.75 -36.29 -15.64
C ASP A 12 -28.13 -35.17 -16.62
N SER A 13 -29.43 -34.85 -16.74
CA SER A 13 -29.91 -33.73 -17.57
C SER A 13 -29.54 -32.34 -17.00
N ILE A 14 -29.33 -32.24 -15.68
CA ILE A 14 -28.92 -31.01 -15.01
C ILE A 14 -27.41 -30.83 -15.15
N LEU A 15 -26.63 -31.91 -15.04
CA LEU A 15 -25.18 -31.91 -15.25
C LEU A 15 -24.80 -31.62 -16.72
N LYS A 16 -25.60 -32.07 -17.69
CA LYS A 16 -25.37 -31.79 -19.13
C LYS A 16 -25.67 -30.34 -19.54
N ARG A 17 -26.49 -29.59 -18.77
CA ARG A 17 -26.94 -28.23 -19.11
C ARG A 17 -26.06 -27.09 -18.58
N LYS A 18 -24.96 -27.39 -17.89
CA LYS A 18 -24.01 -26.36 -17.45
C LYS A 18 -22.97 -26.10 -18.56
N ALA A 19 -23.38 -25.38 -19.59
CA ALA A 19 -22.44 -24.79 -20.55
C ALA A 19 -21.55 -23.77 -19.81
N PRO A 20 -20.24 -23.69 -20.10
CA PRO A 20 -19.39 -22.68 -19.48
C PRO A 20 -19.85 -21.30 -19.93
N ALA A 21 -20.32 -20.49 -18.99
CA ALA A 21 -20.47 -19.06 -19.19
C ALA A 21 -19.08 -18.52 -19.54
N LYS A 22 -18.91 -18.07 -20.80
CA LYS A 22 -17.69 -17.38 -21.21
C LYS A 22 -17.53 -16.19 -20.27
N PRO A 23 -16.42 -16.06 -19.54
CA PRO A 23 -16.22 -14.92 -18.66
C PRO A 23 -16.27 -13.66 -19.53
N ILE A 24 -16.91 -12.61 -19.01
CA ILE A 24 -16.88 -11.26 -19.57
C ILE A 24 -15.44 -10.76 -19.37
N ALA A 25 -14.55 -11.20 -20.26
CA ALA A 25 -13.16 -10.84 -20.31
C ALA A 25 -12.92 -10.33 -21.72
N PHE A 26 -12.68 -9.02 -21.83
CA PHE A 26 -12.28 -8.37 -23.07
C PHE A 26 -11.08 -9.12 -23.64
N SER A 27 -11.27 -9.75 -24.80
CA SER A 27 -10.18 -10.45 -25.48
C SER A 27 -9.25 -9.42 -26.13
N LEU A 28 -7.96 -9.70 -26.17
CA LEU A 28 -6.98 -8.83 -26.83
C LEU A 28 -7.32 -8.61 -28.33
N ASP A 29 -8.08 -9.53 -28.92
CA ASP A 29 -8.57 -9.41 -30.29
C ASP A 29 -9.68 -8.35 -30.44
N GLU A 30 -10.54 -8.15 -29.43
CA GLU A 30 -11.53 -7.06 -29.41
C GLU A 30 -10.86 -5.68 -29.25
N VAL A 31 -9.84 -5.57 -28.40
CA VAL A 31 -9.06 -4.33 -28.25
C VAL A 31 -8.33 -3.99 -29.55
N ARG A 32 -7.81 -5.00 -30.26
CA ARG A 32 -7.14 -4.82 -31.55
C ARG A 32 -8.12 -4.45 -32.67
N ALA A 33 -9.38 -4.88 -32.59
CA ALA A 33 -10.43 -4.48 -33.51
C ALA A 33 -10.83 -3.01 -33.29
N ILE A 34 -10.98 -2.57 -32.04
CA ILE A 34 -11.28 -1.17 -31.70
C ILE A 34 -10.13 -0.24 -32.10
N ALA A 35 -8.87 -0.68 -31.94
CA ALA A 35 -7.71 0.09 -32.38
C ALA A 35 -7.60 0.21 -33.92
N LYS A 36 -8.20 -0.71 -34.69
CA LYS A 36 -8.26 -0.62 -36.16
C LYS A 36 -9.37 0.32 -36.62
N THR A 37 -10.53 0.31 -35.95
CA THR A 37 -11.65 1.18 -36.33
C THR A 37 -11.42 2.65 -35.98
N THR A 38 -10.55 2.96 -35.01
CA THR A 38 -10.14 4.34 -34.73
C THR A 38 -9.14 4.91 -35.73
N VAL A 39 -8.37 4.07 -36.43
CA VAL A 39 -7.44 4.51 -37.48
C VAL A 39 -8.17 4.82 -38.79
N GLU A 40 -9.22 4.07 -39.13
CA GLU A 40 -10.02 4.32 -40.35
C GLU A 40 -10.91 5.57 -40.26
N LYS A 41 -11.14 6.13 -39.05
CA LYS A 41 -11.95 7.34 -38.86
C LYS A 41 -11.11 8.64 -38.76
N ALA A 42 -9.79 8.55 -38.86
CA ALA A 42 -8.89 9.71 -38.76
C ALA A 42 -8.40 10.25 -40.12
N GLU A 43 -8.85 9.70 -41.25
CA GLU A 43 -8.44 10.12 -42.61
C GLU A 43 -9.56 10.83 -43.37
N THR A 44 -10.10 11.91 -42.83
CA THR A 44 -10.69 13.00 -43.64
C THR A 44 -10.49 14.32 -42.91
N GLU A 45 -9.39 15.01 -43.21
CA GLU A 45 -9.33 16.46 -43.40
C GLU A 45 -7.90 16.87 -43.82
N THR A 46 -7.79 17.22 -45.11
CA THR A 46 -6.58 17.66 -45.79
C THR A 46 -6.38 19.17 -45.76
N SER A 47 -5.10 19.57 -45.76
CA SER A 47 -4.52 20.76 -46.45
C SER A 47 -4.58 22.09 -45.68
N THR A 48 -3.58 23.00 -45.63
CA THR A 48 -2.40 23.38 -46.44
C THR A 48 -1.41 24.18 -45.52
N LYS A 49 -0.09 24.35 -45.72
CA LYS A 49 0.60 25.25 -46.69
C LYS A 49 2.14 25.29 -46.46
N THR A 50 2.91 25.25 -47.57
CA THR A 50 4.22 25.93 -47.91
C THR A 50 5.42 25.89 -46.94
N ALA A 51 6.56 25.25 -47.25
CA ALA A 51 7.61 25.55 -48.27
C ALA A 51 8.54 26.75 -47.94
N ALA A 52 9.81 26.48 -47.60
CA ALA A 52 11.01 27.16 -48.13
C ALA A 52 12.31 26.69 -47.43
N LYS A 53 13.24 26.15 -48.22
CA LYS A 53 14.68 26.06 -47.97
C LYS A 53 15.35 27.05 -48.92
N PRO A 54 16.49 27.67 -48.58
CA PRO A 54 17.67 27.29 -49.35
C PRO A 54 18.97 27.21 -48.54
N SER A 55 19.87 26.42 -49.11
CA SER A 55 21.29 26.25 -48.83
C SER A 55 22.15 27.48 -49.16
N ALA A 56 23.30 27.65 -48.48
CA ALA A 56 24.65 27.60 -49.09
C ALA A 56 25.76 28.27 -48.22
N THR A 57 26.75 27.46 -47.84
CA THR A 57 28.22 27.60 -48.07
C THR A 57 29.03 28.80 -47.52
N LYS A 58 30.26 28.43 -47.05
CA LYS A 58 31.51 29.19 -46.79
C LYS A 58 31.77 29.46 -45.29
N GLN A 59 32.96 29.31 -44.72
CA GLN A 59 34.30 28.95 -45.20
C GLN A 59 35.13 28.58 -43.97
N ALA A 60 36.06 27.64 -44.13
CA ALA A 60 37.16 27.44 -43.21
C ALA A 60 38.16 28.60 -43.34
N LEU A 61 38.65 29.12 -42.21
CA LEU A 61 39.94 29.78 -42.08
C LEU A 61 40.34 29.69 -40.60
N ALA A 62 41.29 28.78 -40.34
CA ALA A 62 42.06 28.77 -39.13
C ALA A 62 43.04 29.95 -39.19
N LEU A 63 43.04 30.80 -38.16
CA LEU A 63 44.19 31.65 -37.85
C LEU A 63 44.25 31.89 -36.34
N GLU A 64 45.47 31.72 -35.84
CA GLU A 64 46.02 32.27 -34.61
C GLU A 64 45.51 31.79 -33.24
N LYS A 65 46.46 31.16 -32.55
CA LYS A 65 46.43 30.70 -31.17
C LYS A 65 46.62 31.94 -30.27
N ALA A 66 45.54 32.45 -29.68
CA ALA A 66 45.59 33.52 -28.70
C ALA A 66 45.26 33.01 -27.28
N ALA A 67 45.94 33.63 -26.31
CA ALA A 67 46.13 33.23 -24.92
C ALA A 67 44.88 32.77 -24.15
N LYS A 68 45.07 31.79 -23.26
CA LYS A 68 44.07 31.37 -22.26
C LYS A 68 43.77 32.56 -21.32
N PRO A 69 42.55 33.11 -21.26
CA PRO A 69 42.16 33.83 -20.07
C PRO A 69 41.92 32.80 -18.97
N SER A 70 42.55 33.01 -17.81
CA SER A 70 42.22 32.28 -16.58
C SER A 70 40.75 32.47 -16.29
N HIS A 71 39.91 31.53 -16.72
CA HIS A 71 38.53 31.44 -16.31
C HIS A 71 38.54 31.15 -14.82
N VAL A 72 38.47 32.21 -14.01
CA VAL A 72 37.96 32.11 -12.66
C VAL A 72 36.56 31.58 -12.85
N LYS A 73 36.36 30.30 -12.54
CA LYS A 73 35.07 29.64 -12.66
C LYS A 73 34.14 30.34 -11.70
N ALA A 74 33.36 31.29 -12.21
CA ALA A 74 32.20 31.79 -11.51
C ALA A 74 31.42 30.54 -11.08
N ALA A 75 31.32 30.35 -9.76
CA ALA A 75 30.54 29.25 -9.22
C ALA A 75 29.16 29.35 -9.86
N SER A 76 28.70 28.24 -10.45
CA SER A 76 27.35 28.23 -11.01
C SER A 76 26.38 28.51 -9.86
N LEU A 77 25.21 29.11 -10.14
CA LEU A 77 24.17 29.32 -9.11
C LEU A 77 23.87 28.02 -8.33
N ALA A 78 23.97 26.88 -9.00
CA ALA A 78 23.90 25.55 -8.42
C ALA A 78 24.99 25.26 -7.38
N ASP A 79 26.25 25.67 -7.61
CA ASP A 79 27.36 25.48 -6.66
C ASP A 79 27.25 26.43 -5.45
N ILE A 80 26.75 27.66 -5.66
CA ILE A 80 26.50 28.63 -4.58
C ILE A 80 25.36 28.15 -3.67
N LEU A 81 24.32 27.55 -4.25
CA LEU A 81 23.14 27.05 -3.52
C LEU A 81 23.26 25.59 -3.06
N GLY A 82 24.44 24.96 -3.23
CA GLY A 82 24.67 23.58 -2.80
C GLY A 82 23.85 22.52 -3.55
N PHE A 83 23.18 22.90 -4.63
CA PHE A 83 22.36 22.01 -5.47
C PHE A 83 23.17 21.60 -6.69
N ASN A 84 23.81 20.42 -6.66
CA ASN A 84 24.48 19.89 -7.84
C ASN A 84 23.56 18.89 -8.57
N PRO A 85 22.85 19.29 -9.63
CA PRO A 85 21.84 18.45 -10.30
C PRO A 85 22.45 17.22 -10.99
N LYS A 86 23.77 17.18 -11.18
CA LYS A 86 24.46 16.00 -11.75
C LYS A 86 24.72 14.90 -10.72
N LYS A 87 24.63 15.19 -9.42
CA LYS A 87 24.74 14.19 -8.34
C LYS A 87 23.41 13.50 -8.01
N ALA A 88 22.29 13.98 -8.57
CA ALA A 88 20.97 13.39 -8.33
C ALA A 88 20.77 12.01 -9.02
N LYS A 89 21.57 11.66 -10.02
CA LYS A 89 21.51 10.33 -10.66
C LYS A 89 22.02 9.17 -9.79
N SER A 90 22.62 9.44 -8.63
CA SER A 90 23.07 8.39 -7.70
C SER A 90 22.17 8.21 -6.47
N VAL A 91 21.11 9.02 -6.29
CA VAL A 91 20.17 8.84 -5.17
C VAL A 91 18.98 7.99 -5.57
N GLU A 92 18.45 8.16 -6.79
CA GLU A 92 17.34 7.34 -7.28
C GLU A 92 17.80 5.92 -7.65
N ALA A 93 19.02 5.77 -8.18
CA ALA A 93 19.62 4.45 -8.44
C ALA A 93 20.12 3.76 -7.15
N ALA A 94 20.48 4.50 -6.09
CA ALA A 94 20.81 3.90 -4.79
C ALA A 94 19.57 3.33 -4.08
N LEU A 95 18.36 3.83 -4.38
CA LEU A 95 17.12 3.24 -3.87
C LEU A 95 16.83 1.85 -4.43
N GLU A 96 17.33 1.51 -5.63
CA GLU A 96 17.11 0.20 -6.25
C GLU A 96 18.17 -0.86 -5.88
N VAL A 97 19.33 -0.46 -5.31
CA VAL A 97 20.54 -1.31 -5.32
C VAL A 97 20.83 -2.08 -4.02
N GLU A 98 20.21 -1.76 -2.88
CA GLU A 98 20.53 -2.45 -1.61
C GLU A 98 19.55 -3.55 -1.18
N VAL A 99 18.51 -3.85 -1.96
CA VAL A 99 17.52 -4.87 -1.59
C VAL A 99 17.89 -6.24 -2.17
N PRO A 100 18.05 -7.29 -1.32
CA PRO A 100 18.32 -8.66 -1.80
C PRO A 100 17.25 -9.16 -2.77
N ASP A 101 17.65 -9.92 -3.80
CA ASP A 101 16.75 -10.46 -4.83
C ASP A 101 15.53 -11.21 -4.27
N LYS A 102 15.74 -11.92 -3.15
CA LYS A 102 14.69 -12.65 -2.43
C LYS A 102 13.54 -11.75 -1.97
N TYR A 103 13.83 -10.49 -1.64
CA TYR A 103 12.88 -9.55 -1.04
C TYR A 103 12.35 -8.49 -2.01
N LYS A 104 12.86 -8.42 -3.24
CA LYS A 104 12.42 -7.44 -4.26
C LYS A 104 10.91 -7.44 -4.49
N ARG A 105 10.27 -8.61 -4.49
CA ARG A 105 8.81 -8.73 -4.67
C ARG A 105 8.03 -8.08 -3.52
N TYR A 106 8.42 -8.37 -2.28
CA TYR A 106 7.78 -7.80 -1.10
C TYR A 106 8.05 -6.30 -0.98
N TYR A 107 9.26 -5.86 -1.32
CA TYR A 107 9.64 -4.45 -1.33
C TYR A 107 8.74 -3.62 -2.27
N LYS A 108 8.50 -4.09 -3.49
CA LYS A 108 7.57 -3.44 -4.43
C LYS A 108 6.15 -3.35 -3.87
N LEU A 109 5.67 -4.42 -3.24
CA LEU A 109 4.35 -4.46 -2.61
C LEU A 109 4.25 -3.45 -1.45
N LEU A 110 5.29 -3.35 -0.62
CA LEU A 110 5.34 -2.38 0.48
C LEU A 110 5.35 -0.93 -0.03
N LEU A 111 6.05 -0.63 -1.12
CA LEU A 111 6.03 0.69 -1.73
C LEU A 111 4.64 1.05 -2.29
N ASP A 112 3.98 0.08 -2.93
CA ASP A 112 2.61 0.24 -3.43
C ASP A 112 1.64 0.54 -2.27
N LEU A 113 1.67 -0.29 -1.22
CA LEU A 113 0.86 -0.07 0.00
C LEU A 113 1.16 1.28 0.66
N ARG A 114 2.43 1.68 0.75
CA ARG A 114 2.81 2.98 1.30
C ARG A 114 2.17 4.12 0.51
N SER A 115 2.26 4.06 -0.82
CA SER A 115 1.67 5.08 -1.69
C SER A 115 0.15 5.13 -1.55
N HIS A 116 -0.49 3.96 -1.47
CA HIS A 116 -1.93 3.84 -1.30
C HIS A 116 -2.41 4.43 0.04
N LEU A 117 -1.77 4.07 1.16
CA LEU A 117 -2.12 4.62 2.48
C LEU A 117 -1.82 6.11 2.58
N THR A 118 -0.72 6.59 2.00
CA THR A 118 -0.40 8.02 2.01
C THR A 118 -1.49 8.82 1.30
N ALA A 119 -1.96 8.34 0.15
CA ALA A 119 -3.08 8.95 -0.56
C ALA A 119 -4.41 8.85 0.21
N GLY A 120 -4.67 7.71 0.88
CA GLY A 120 -5.85 7.55 1.74
C GLY A 120 -5.88 8.54 2.90
N ILE A 121 -4.76 8.66 3.62
CA ILE A 121 -4.60 9.61 4.73
C ILE A 121 -4.82 11.05 4.25
N GLU A 122 -4.27 11.44 3.10
CA GLU A 122 -4.45 12.79 2.55
C GLU A 122 -5.95 13.07 2.32
N LEU A 123 -6.68 12.16 1.65
CA LEU A 123 -8.11 12.31 1.39
C LEU A 123 -8.94 12.40 2.68
N HIS A 124 -8.77 11.47 3.61
CA HIS A 124 -9.54 11.44 4.85
C HIS A 124 -9.20 12.62 5.77
N SER A 125 -7.93 13.05 5.79
CA SER A 125 -7.50 14.23 6.55
C SER A 125 -8.10 15.52 6.01
N GLU A 126 -8.12 15.70 4.69
CA GLU A 126 -8.75 16.86 4.07
C GLU A 126 -10.25 16.90 4.35
N GLU A 127 -10.95 15.77 4.24
CA GLU A 127 -12.39 15.70 4.54
C GLU A 127 -12.67 16.09 5.99
N THR A 128 -11.93 15.53 6.93
CA THR A 128 -12.11 15.77 8.37
C THR A 128 -11.79 17.23 8.73
N LEU A 129 -10.69 17.78 8.21
CA LEU A 129 -10.25 19.16 8.49
C LEU A 129 -11.14 20.21 7.83
N LYS A 130 -11.62 19.96 6.59
CA LYS A 130 -12.54 20.87 5.89
C LYS A 130 -13.89 20.95 6.59
N ARG A 131 -14.39 19.84 7.15
CA ARG A 131 -15.62 19.82 7.96
C ARG A 131 -15.43 20.62 9.26
N SER A 132 -14.37 20.34 10.03
CA SER A 132 -14.06 21.11 11.27
C SER A 132 -13.99 22.61 11.03
N SER A 133 -13.29 23.03 9.98
CA SER A 133 -13.12 24.46 9.68
C SER A 133 -14.44 25.18 9.36
N LYS A 134 -15.41 24.45 8.80
CA LYS A 134 -16.75 24.97 8.48
C LYS A 134 -17.60 25.11 9.74
N ASP A 135 -17.52 24.13 10.63
CA ASP A 135 -18.23 24.13 11.91
C ASP A 135 -17.65 25.19 12.87
N ASP A 136 -16.32 25.30 12.93
CA ASP A 136 -15.59 26.27 13.77
C ASP A 136 -15.77 27.73 13.29
N ALA A 137 -16.00 27.94 11.98
CA ALA A 137 -16.24 29.25 11.40
C ALA A 137 -17.60 29.87 11.78
N GLY A 138 -18.42 29.16 12.57
CA GLY A 138 -19.63 29.71 13.16
C GLY A 138 -20.71 29.98 12.12
N ASP A 139 -20.95 29.02 11.21
CA ASP A 139 -22.16 29.02 10.37
C ASP A 139 -23.40 28.73 11.24
N LEU A 140 -23.71 29.67 12.13
CA LEU A 140 -24.84 29.66 13.05
C LEU A 140 -26.18 29.77 12.33
N SER A 141 -26.17 29.99 11.01
CA SER A 141 -27.38 30.11 10.19
C SER A 141 -28.17 28.80 10.13
N SER A 142 -27.51 27.67 10.38
CA SER A 142 -28.10 26.33 10.32
C SER A 142 -28.21 25.62 11.69
N TYR A 143 -27.93 26.34 12.79
CA TYR A 143 -27.99 25.82 14.17
C TYR A 143 -29.37 25.26 14.56
N GLY A 144 -30.46 25.75 13.95
CA GLY A 144 -31.82 25.24 14.17
C GLY A 144 -32.15 23.94 13.43
N GLN A 145 -31.48 23.64 12.32
CA GLN A 145 -31.69 22.44 11.51
C GLN A 145 -30.76 21.30 11.92
N HIS A 146 -29.53 21.62 12.37
CA HIS A 146 -28.49 20.62 12.61
C HIS A 146 -28.43 20.05 14.04
N MET A 147 -29.27 20.48 14.99
CA MET A 147 -29.26 19.87 16.35
C MET A 147 -29.60 18.37 16.33
N ALA A 148 -30.42 17.92 15.38
CA ALA A 148 -30.71 16.50 15.18
C ALA A 148 -29.55 15.75 14.48
N ASP A 149 -28.81 16.42 13.60
CA ASP A 149 -27.73 15.82 12.80
C ASP A 149 -26.35 15.89 13.50
N SER A 150 -26.21 16.74 14.51
CA SER A 150 -24.95 16.98 15.25
C SER A 150 -24.35 15.69 15.83
N GLY A 151 -25.20 14.74 16.26
CA GLY A 151 -24.74 13.44 16.76
C GLY A 151 -24.14 12.56 15.66
N THR A 152 -24.76 12.54 14.48
CA THR A 152 -24.25 11.82 13.30
C THR A 152 -22.97 12.45 12.80
N ASP A 153 -22.92 13.78 12.67
CA ASP A 153 -21.72 14.49 12.22
C ASP A 153 -20.53 14.28 13.16
N THR A 154 -20.78 14.26 14.48
CA THR A 154 -19.75 13.95 15.48
C THR A 154 -19.27 12.51 15.34
N PHE A 155 -20.19 11.55 15.19
CA PHE A 155 -19.83 10.13 15.01
C PHE A 155 -19.00 9.92 13.74
N ASP A 156 -19.41 10.51 12.61
CA ASP A 156 -18.69 10.42 11.34
C ASP A 156 -17.28 11.01 11.45
N ARG A 157 -17.13 12.14 12.17
CA ARG A 157 -15.83 12.75 12.43
C ARG A 157 -14.95 11.84 13.29
N ASP A 158 -15.46 11.32 14.39
CA ASP A 158 -14.71 10.44 15.29
C ASP A 158 -14.30 9.14 14.57
N PHE A 159 -15.18 8.60 13.73
CA PHE A 159 -14.88 7.46 12.87
C PHE A 159 -13.77 7.79 11.86
N ALA A 160 -13.84 8.93 11.17
CA ALA A 160 -12.82 9.36 10.22
C ALA A 160 -11.46 9.57 10.91
N LEU A 161 -11.43 10.17 12.10
CA LEU A 161 -10.22 10.33 12.91
C LEU A 161 -9.64 8.98 13.33
N SER A 162 -10.50 8.04 13.78
CA SER A 162 -10.07 6.68 14.11
C SER A 162 -9.49 5.95 12.91
N LEU A 163 -10.07 6.14 11.72
CA LEU A 163 -9.59 5.55 10.48
C LEU A 163 -8.20 6.10 10.13
N VAL A 164 -8.04 7.42 10.10
CA VAL A 164 -6.75 8.09 9.84
C VAL A 164 -5.67 7.63 10.83
N SER A 165 -6.03 7.52 12.11
CA SER A 165 -5.09 7.02 13.13
C SER A 165 -4.63 5.59 12.83
N SER A 166 -5.54 4.71 12.40
CA SER A 166 -5.19 3.33 12.06
C SER A 166 -4.34 3.23 10.78
N GLU A 167 -4.61 4.09 9.79
CA GLU A 167 -3.82 4.17 8.55
C GLU A 167 -2.41 4.68 8.82
N GLN A 168 -2.25 5.66 9.73
CA GLN A 168 -0.93 6.14 10.17
C GLN A 168 -0.13 5.07 10.91
N GLU A 169 -0.78 4.29 11.78
CA GLU A 169 -0.14 3.15 12.46
C GLU A 169 0.34 2.11 11.43
N ALA A 170 -0.52 1.73 10.48
CA ALA A 170 -0.16 0.82 9.40
C ALA A 170 0.97 1.37 8.50
N LEU A 171 0.97 2.67 8.20
CA LEU A 171 2.05 3.34 7.46
C LEU A 171 3.39 3.22 8.23
N GLY A 172 3.36 3.42 9.54
CA GLY A 172 4.51 3.22 10.42
C GLY A 172 5.05 1.78 10.37
N GLU A 173 4.16 0.78 10.36
CA GLU A 173 4.55 -0.63 10.22
C GLU A 173 5.18 -0.94 8.86
N ILE A 174 4.65 -0.36 7.78
CA ILE A 174 5.19 -0.50 6.43
C ILE A 174 6.57 0.12 6.33
N ASP A 175 6.76 1.33 6.84
CA ASP A 175 8.07 2.00 6.86
C ASP A 175 9.08 1.21 7.70
N ALA A 176 8.66 0.63 8.82
CA ALA A 176 9.48 -0.27 9.61
C ALA A 176 9.85 -1.56 8.86
N ALA A 177 8.91 -2.13 8.09
CA ALA A 177 9.19 -3.29 7.23
C ALA A 177 10.18 -2.97 6.11
N ILE A 178 10.06 -1.80 5.48
CA ILE A 178 11.01 -1.31 4.48
C ILE A 178 12.41 -1.16 5.09
N LYS A 179 12.52 -0.61 6.31
CA LYS A 179 13.80 -0.53 7.03
C LYS A 179 14.38 -1.92 7.29
N ARG A 180 13.59 -2.87 7.80
CA ARG A 180 14.02 -4.27 8.01
C ARG A 180 14.53 -4.94 6.74
N ILE A 181 13.98 -4.60 5.57
CA ILE A 181 14.49 -5.13 4.29
C ILE A 181 15.88 -4.58 3.98
N LYS A 182 16.11 -3.28 4.22
CA LYS A 182 17.42 -2.64 4.04
C LYS A 182 18.45 -3.18 5.04
N ASP A 183 18.03 -3.40 6.28
CA ASP A 183 18.88 -3.93 7.35
C ASP A 183 19.14 -5.45 7.22
N GLY A 184 18.43 -6.13 6.31
CA GLY A 184 18.55 -7.57 6.08
C GLY A 184 17.86 -8.46 7.12
N THR A 185 17.12 -7.90 8.07
CA THR A 185 16.40 -8.61 9.15
C THR A 185 14.94 -8.97 8.78
N TYR A 186 14.50 -8.61 7.58
CA TYR A 186 13.16 -8.91 7.10
C TYR A 186 12.86 -10.42 7.04
N GLY A 187 11.65 -10.80 7.42
CA GLY A 187 11.19 -12.18 7.43
C GLY A 187 11.54 -12.97 8.70
N VAL A 188 12.10 -12.33 9.73
CA VAL A 188 12.33 -12.92 11.05
C VAL A 188 11.33 -12.34 12.05
N CYS A 189 10.75 -13.20 12.88
CA CYS A 189 9.80 -12.82 13.94
C CYS A 189 10.52 -12.07 15.06
N GLU A 190 10.07 -10.87 15.43
CA GLU A 190 10.71 -10.09 16.51
C GLU A 190 10.57 -10.74 17.90
N ASN A 191 9.52 -11.54 18.13
CA ASN A 191 9.24 -12.19 19.42
C ASN A 191 9.98 -13.52 19.58
N THR A 192 9.82 -14.44 18.61
CA THR A 192 10.38 -15.80 18.69
C THR A 192 11.70 -15.97 17.95
N GLN A 193 12.14 -14.98 17.17
CA GLN A 193 13.32 -15.06 16.29
C GLN A 193 13.25 -16.17 15.23
N GLU A 194 12.06 -16.74 15.02
CA GLU A 194 11.81 -17.77 14.01
C GLU A 194 11.52 -17.14 12.63
N PRO A 195 11.80 -17.86 11.53
CA PRO A 195 11.46 -17.40 10.20
C PRO A 195 9.93 -17.32 10.00
N ILE A 196 9.46 -16.22 9.42
CA ILE A 196 8.05 -16.00 9.09
C ILE A 196 7.70 -16.77 7.80
N ALA A 197 6.58 -17.48 7.80
CA ALA A 197 6.09 -18.22 6.66
C ALA A 197 5.92 -17.31 5.42
N LYS A 198 6.40 -17.77 4.25
CA LYS A 198 6.34 -16.99 3.00
C LYS A 198 4.92 -16.62 2.58
N GLU A 199 3.96 -17.53 2.79
CA GLU A 199 2.54 -17.30 2.51
C GLU A 199 1.99 -16.10 3.28
N ARG A 200 2.42 -15.95 4.54
CA ARG A 200 2.05 -14.83 5.40
C ARG A 200 2.68 -13.52 4.93
N LEU A 201 3.96 -13.53 4.54
CA LEU A 201 4.62 -12.34 3.96
C LEU A 201 4.00 -11.92 2.61
N LEU A 202 3.43 -12.86 1.86
CA LEU A 202 2.70 -12.56 0.63
C LEU A 202 1.32 -11.96 0.90
N ALA A 203 0.62 -12.44 1.94
CA ALA A 203 -0.69 -11.92 2.33
C ALA A 203 -0.59 -10.57 3.06
N VAL A 204 0.35 -10.45 3.99
CA VAL A 204 0.57 -9.25 4.81
C VAL A 204 2.09 -8.99 4.88
N PRO A 205 2.63 -8.14 4.00
CA PRO A 205 4.07 -7.97 3.85
C PRO A 205 4.73 -7.13 4.96
N PHE A 206 3.97 -6.33 5.70
CA PHE A 206 4.50 -5.50 6.78
C PHE A 206 4.56 -6.21 8.14
N THR A 207 4.14 -7.49 8.23
CA THR A 207 4.09 -8.22 9.51
C THR A 207 5.42 -8.24 10.26
N ARG A 208 5.33 -8.08 11.58
CA ARG A 208 6.47 -8.16 12.51
C ARG A 208 6.64 -9.53 13.15
N TYR A 209 5.54 -10.27 13.27
CA TYR A 209 5.46 -11.52 14.03
C TYR A 209 5.00 -12.70 13.17
N SER A 210 5.44 -13.90 13.57
CA SER A 210 4.89 -15.17 13.09
C SER A 210 3.43 -15.33 13.53
N ALA A 211 2.68 -16.23 12.88
CA ALA A 211 1.27 -16.45 13.22
C ALA A 211 1.09 -16.98 14.66
N GLY A 212 2.01 -17.84 15.13
CA GLY A 212 2.02 -18.34 16.50
C GLY A 212 2.26 -17.22 17.51
N ALA A 213 3.30 -16.41 17.29
CA ALA A 213 3.62 -15.28 18.14
C ALA A 213 2.50 -14.23 18.17
N GLN A 214 1.88 -13.93 17.03
CA GLN A 214 0.74 -13.01 16.97
C GLN A 214 -0.43 -13.55 17.80
N LYS A 215 -0.78 -14.83 17.67
CA LYS A 215 -1.88 -15.45 18.44
C LYS A 215 -1.64 -15.37 19.94
N GLU A 216 -0.39 -15.52 20.37
CA GLU A 216 -0.01 -15.41 21.78
C GLU A 216 -0.07 -13.96 22.29
N LEU A 217 0.42 -13.00 21.51
CA LEU A 217 0.32 -11.56 21.82
C LEU A 217 -1.14 -11.11 21.93
N GLU A 218 -1.99 -11.54 21.00
CA GLU A 218 -3.42 -11.25 21.03
C GLU A 218 -4.09 -11.87 22.26
N ARG A 219 -3.78 -13.13 22.58
CA ARG A 219 -4.27 -13.79 23.80
C ARG A 219 -3.86 -13.01 25.06
N ASN A 220 -2.60 -12.58 25.14
CA ASN A 220 -2.08 -11.86 26.30
C ASN A 220 -2.70 -10.45 26.39
N ARG A 221 -2.89 -9.77 25.26
CA ARG A 221 -3.59 -8.48 25.18
C ARG A 221 -5.05 -8.61 25.61
N HIS A 222 -5.75 -9.66 25.18
CA HIS A 222 -7.12 -9.93 25.61
C HIS A 222 -7.19 -10.18 27.12
N ARG A 223 -6.32 -11.03 27.67
CA ARG A 223 -6.24 -11.29 29.11
C ARG A 223 -5.97 -10.01 29.91
N SER A 224 -5.01 -9.20 29.48
CA SER A 224 -4.67 -7.94 30.13
C SER A 224 -5.83 -6.94 30.08
N ARG A 225 -6.55 -6.86 28.94
CA ARG A 225 -7.74 -5.99 28.82
C ARG A 225 -8.90 -6.46 29.69
N THR A 226 -9.18 -7.77 29.75
CA THR A 226 -10.23 -8.31 30.62
C THR A 226 -9.87 -8.17 32.09
N GLN A 227 -8.58 -8.24 32.43
CA GLN A 227 -8.09 -8.01 33.80
C GLN A 227 -8.15 -6.53 34.21
N ALA A 228 -8.10 -5.61 33.25
CA ALA A 228 -8.06 -4.16 33.49
C ALA A 228 -9.41 -3.44 33.31
N GLY A 229 -10.50 -4.12 32.92
CA GLY A 229 -11.75 -3.49 32.50
C GLY A 229 -12.99 -3.99 33.21
N ILE A 230 -13.62 -3.08 33.96
CA ILE A 230 -14.95 -3.15 34.60
C ILE A 230 -15.00 -4.06 35.84
N LEU A 231 -15.10 -3.43 37.02
CA LEU A 231 -15.38 -4.08 38.31
C LEU A 231 -14.38 -5.19 38.69
N GLY A 232 -13.32 -4.82 39.42
CA GLY A 232 -12.88 -5.67 40.52
C GLY A 232 -14.07 -5.85 41.46
N GLU A 233 -14.94 -6.80 41.13
CA GLU A 233 -16.01 -7.27 41.99
C GLU A 233 -15.33 -7.79 43.24
N LEU A 234 -15.92 -7.42 44.38
CA LEU A 234 -15.41 -7.64 45.73
C LEU A 234 -14.88 -9.06 45.90
N GLY A 235 -13.78 -9.17 46.62
CA GLY A 235 -12.96 -10.37 46.71
C GLY A 235 -13.66 -11.64 47.20
N GLU A 236 -12.77 -12.63 47.33
CA GLU A 236 -12.95 -14.01 47.79
C GLU A 236 -13.03 -15.04 46.63
N ASP A 237 -12.07 -15.95 46.65
CA ASP A 237 -11.94 -17.21 45.88
C ASP A 237 -11.51 -17.16 44.40
N GLY A 238 -10.19 -17.09 44.20
CA GLY A 238 -9.58 -17.33 42.88
C GLY A 238 -8.11 -17.69 42.94
N ALA A 239 -7.71 -18.59 43.84
CA ALA A 239 -6.36 -19.13 43.87
C ALA A 239 -6.02 -19.83 42.54
N PRO A 240 -4.86 -19.57 41.90
CA PRO A 240 -4.40 -20.44 40.83
C PRO A 240 -3.96 -21.78 41.44
N SER A 241 -4.81 -22.79 41.31
CA SER A 241 -4.49 -24.18 41.62
C SER A 241 -3.38 -24.67 40.67
N SER A 242 -2.14 -24.52 41.11
CA SER A 242 -1.02 -25.28 40.58
C SER A 242 -1.05 -26.67 41.23
N SER A 243 -1.78 -27.57 40.60
CA SER A 243 -1.65 -29.00 40.82
C SER A 243 -0.29 -29.47 40.31
N ASN A 244 0.66 -29.70 41.20
CA ASN A 244 1.77 -30.61 40.94
C ASN A 244 1.54 -31.89 41.75
N SER A 245 1.01 -32.89 41.05
CA SER A 245 0.89 -34.27 41.47
C SER A 245 2.07 -35.06 40.92
N GLU A 246 2.97 -35.48 41.80
CA GLU A 246 3.94 -36.58 41.64
C GLU A 246 3.95 -37.23 43.04
N ASP A 247 3.14 -38.23 43.39
CA ASP A 247 3.08 -39.64 42.97
C ASP A 247 4.41 -40.40 42.96
N GLY A 248 4.45 -41.48 43.75
CA GLY A 248 5.53 -42.46 43.92
C GLY A 248 6.35 -42.24 45.20
N GLY A 249 6.29 -43.05 46.25
CA GLY A 249 6.17 -44.51 46.33
C GLY A 249 7.29 -45.00 47.25
N GLY A 250 6.97 -45.81 48.25
CA GLY A 250 7.84 -46.17 49.39
C GLY A 250 9.14 -46.92 49.06
N ASP A 251 10.04 -47.00 50.04
CA ASP A 251 10.22 -48.19 50.89
C ASP A 251 11.25 -47.90 52.01
N GLU A 252 10.98 -48.53 53.16
CA GLU A 252 11.82 -48.85 54.34
C GLU A 252 12.54 -47.76 55.16
#